data_AF-A0A916TP69-F1
#
_entry.id   AF-A0A916TP69-F1
#
_cell.length_a   1.000
_cell.length_b   1.000
_cell.length_c   1.000
_cell.angle_alpha   90.00
_cell.angle_beta   90.00
_cell.angle_gamma   90.00
#
_symmetry.space_group_name_H-M   'P 1'
#
loop_
_entity.id
_entity.type
_entity.pdbx_description
1 polymer ?
#
loop_
_entity_poly.entity_id
_entity_poly.type
_entity_poly.pdbx_seq_one_letter_code
_entity_poly.pdbx_strand_id
1 'polypeptide(L)' 'MRTPCLLLAVLALSACGKGDSEPGPGGVTVGEARALDEAAAMLDERRPPAEALQGATEETATEAAE' A
#
# COMPACT_ATOMS: atom_id res chain seq x y z
N MET A 1 41.83 19.41 2.98
CA MET A 1 40.60 19.97 2.37
C MET A 1 39.69 18.93 1.70
N ARG A 2 40.19 17.75 1.28
CA ARG A 2 39.36 16.69 0.68
C ARG A 2 38.49 15.90 1.68
N THR A 3 38.98 15.72 2.89
CA THR A 3 38.32 14.98 3.98
C THR A 3 36.97 15.54 4.43
N PRO A 4 36.78 16.86 4.65
CA PRO A 4 35.47 17.39 5.05
C PRO A 4 34.41 17.26 3.96
N CYS A 5 34.78 17.34 2.67
CA CYS A 5 33.85 17.12 1.56
C CYS A 5 33.32 15.68 1.52
N LEU A 6 34.16 14.69 1.83
CA LEU A 6 33.76 13.28 1.87
C LEU A 6 32.74 13.01 2.98
N LEU A 7 32.94 13.61 4.16
CA LEU A 7 32.02 13.49 5.29
C LEU A 7 30.64 14.09 4.98
N LEU A 8 30.60 15.26 4.33
CA LEU A 8 29.35 15.90 3.89
C LEU A 8 28.59 15.06 2.85
N ALA A 9 29.31 14.41 1.92
CA ALA A 9 28.70 13.56 0.90
C ALA A 9 28.01 12.32 1.50
N VAL A 10 28.61 11.70 2.53
CA VAL A 10 28.02 10.53 3.21
C VAL A 10 26.76 10.92 3.98
N LEU A 11 26.77 12.08 4.65
CA LEU A 11 25.59 12.58 5.37
C LEU A 11 24.44 12.94 4.41
N ALA A 12 24.74 13.52 3.24
CA ALA A 12 23.74 13.81 2.21
C ALA A 12 23.07 12.54 1.64
N LEU A 13 23.80 11.42 1.55
CA LEU A 13 23.23 10.14 1.11
C LEU A 13 22.25 9.54 2.14
N SER A 14 22.44 9.78 3.44
CA SER A 14 21.49 9.33 4.48
C SER A 14 20.14 10.04 4.42
N ALA A 15 20.06 11.22 3.77
CA ALA A 15 18.81 11.92 3.50
C ALA A 15 18.07 11.41 2.26
N CYS A 16 18.71 10.54 1.45
CA CYS A 16 18.10 9.87 0.29
C CYS A 16 17.67 8.43 0.63
N GLY A 17 17.71 8.06 1.92
CA GLY A 17 17.18 6.81 2.43
C GLY A 17 15.67 6.93 2.63
N LYS A 18 14.93 5.97 2.05
CA LYS A 18 13.49 5.75 2.17
C LYS A 18 13.00 6.04 3.60
N GLY A 19 12.47 7.24 3.82
CA GLY A 19 11.78 7.57 5.06
C GLY A 19 10.49 6.76 5.15
N ASP A 20 10.00 6.51 6.36
CA ASP A 20 8.72 5.81 6.60
C ASP A 20 7.53 6.41 5.83
N SER A 21 7.64 7.70 5.47
CA SER A 21 6.66 8.48 4.71
C SER A 21 6.90 8.54 3.20
N GLU A 22 7.99 7.94 2.68
CA GLU A 22 8.22 7.85 1.24
C GLU A 22 7.34 6.74 0.63
N PRO A 23 6.58 7.02 -0.44
CA PRO A 23 5.74 6.03 -1.10
C PRO A 23 6.56 4.76 -1.45
N GLY A 24 6.08 3.62 -1.00
CA GLY A 24 6.61 2.31 -1.37
C GLY A 24 6.31 1.94 -2.82
N PRO A 25 6.88 0.84 -3.31
CA PRO A 25 6.47 0.26 -4.58
C PRO A 25 4.95 -0.01 -4.52
N GLY A 26 4.19 0.62 -5.43
CA GLY A 26 2.73 0.68 -5.37
C GLY A 26 2.14 2.06 -5.03
N GLY A 27 2.98 3.07 -4.76
CA GLY A 27 2.53 4.45 -4.53
C GLY A 27 1.91 4.69 -3.15
N VAL A 28 1.94 3.68 -2.27
CA VAL A 28 1.41 3.73 -0.90
C VAL A 28 2.56 3.75 0.11
N THR A 29 2.41 4.54 1.16
CA THR A 29 3.29 4.55 2.33
C THR A 29 3.13 3.28 3.15
N VAL A 30 4.09 3.01 4.06
CA VAL A 30 4.01 1.85 4.96
C VAL A 30 2.77 1.94 5.87
N GLY A 31 2.42 3.14 6.33
CA GLY A 31 1.23 3.39 7.12
C GLY A 31 -0.07 3.12 6.35
N GLU A 32 -0.14 3.54 5.09
CA GLU A 32 -1.29 3.27 4.21
C GLU A 32 -1.44 1.77 3.93
N ALA A 33 -0.34 1.08 3.61
CA ALA A 33 -0.37 -0.37 3.39
C ALA A 33 -0.93 -1.11 4.61
N ARG A 34 -0.48 -0.74 5.83
CA ARG A 34 -0.96 -1.33 7.08
C ARG A 34 -2.46 -1.09 7.31
N ALA A 35 -2.96 0.10 6.97
CA ALA A 35 -4.38 0.42 7.09
C ALA A 35 -5.22 -0.39 6.08
N LEU A 36 -4.71 -0.61 4.87
CA LEU A 36 -5.35 -1.45 3.86
C LEU A 36 -5.41 -2.93 4.32
N ASP A 37 -4.34 -3.44 4.90
CA ASP A 37 -4.29 -4.82 5.42
C ASP A 37 -5.30 -5.02 6.57
N GLU A 38 -5.44 -4.04 7.46
CA GLU A 38 -6.44 -4.06 8.53
C GLU A 38 -7.87 -4.07 7.98
N ALA A 39 -8.15 -3.22 6.98
CA ALA A 39 -9.43 -3.21 6.31
C ALA A 39 -9.75 -4.55 5.62
N ALA A 40 -8.75 -5.16 4.98
CA ALA A 40 -8.89 -6.49 4.37
C ALA A 40 -9.19 -7.57 5.42
N ALA A 41 -8.51 -7.54 6.57
CA ALA A 41 -8.78 -8.46 7.67
C ALA A 41 -10.23 -8.36 8.17
N MET A 42 -10.77 -7.15 8.32
CA MET A 42 -12.17 -6.94 8.71
C MET A 42 -13.17 -7.50 7.69
N LEU A 43 -12.84 -7.49 6.39
CA LEU A 43 -13.66 -8.08 5.35
C LEU A 43 -13.62 -9.62 5.39
N ASP A 44 -12.44 -10.20 5.63
CA ASP A 44 -12.29 -11.65 5.74
C ASP A 44 -13.00 -12.21 6.98
N GLU A 45 -13.00 -11.49 8.10
CA GLU A 45 -13.81 -11.84 9.29
C GLU A 45 -15.31 -11.92 8.99
N ARG A 46 -15.77 -11.10 8.04
CA ARG A 46 -17.17 -11.01 7.61
C ARG A 46 -17.43 -11.74 6.30
N ARG A 47 -16.54 -12.67 5.91
CA ARG A 47 -16.64 -13.36 4.63
C ARG A 47 -18.01 -14.04 4.50
N PRO A 48 -18.82 -13.65 3.50
CA PRO A 48 -20.14 -14.23 3.31
C PRO A 48 -20.02 -15.68 2.79
N PRO A 49 -21.07 -16.49 2.97
CA PRO A 49 -21.11 -17.86 2.47
C PRO A 49 -21.02 -17.89 0.94
N ALA A 50 -20.51 -18.98 0.37
CA ALA A 50 -20.18 -19.09 -1.05
C ALA A 50 -21.39 -18.86 -1.97
N GLU A 51 -22.59 -19.20 -1.50
CA GLU A 51 -23.86 -19.00 -2.19
C GLU A 51 -24.21 -17.52 -2.35
N ALA A 52 -23.85 -16.68 -1.36
CA ALA A 52 -24.06 -15.23 -1.42
C ALA A 52 -23.09 -14.54 -2.41
N LEU A 53 -21.93 -15.15 -2.68
CA LEU A 53 -20.96 -14.65 -3.66
C LEU A 53 -21.38 -14.93 -5.12
N GLN A 54 -22.20 -15.95 -5.34
CA GLN A 54 -22.69 -16.33 -6.68
C GLN A 54 -23.65 -15.27 -7.24
N GLY A 55 -24.58 -14.77 -6.43
CA GLY A 55 -25.50 -13.69 -6.84
C GLY A 55 -24.79 -12.34 -7.07
N ALA A 56 -23.72 -12.05 -6.34
CA ALA A 56 -22.96 -10.81 -6.51
C ALA A 56 -22.26 -10.71 -7.88
N THR A 57 -21.84 -11.85 -8.44
CA THR A 57 -21.16 -11.90 -9.75
C THR A 57 -22.14 -11.66 -10.91
N GLU A 58 -23.41 -12.01 -10.74
CA GLU A 58 -24.47 -11.76 -11.73
C GLU A 58 -24.95 -10.29 -11.69
N GLU A 59 -24.98 -9.67 -10.52
CA GLU A 59 -25.39 -8.27 -10.34
C GLU A 59 -24.34 -7.28 -10.87
N THR A 60 -23.04 -7.51 -10.62
CA THR A 60 -21.96 -6.64 -11.15
C THR A 60 -21.77 -6.74 -12.67
N ALA A 61 -22.17 -7.86 -13.29
CA ALA A 61 -22.11 -8.01 -14.74
C ALA A 61 -23.18 -7.20 -15.49
N THR A 62 -24.28 -6.83 -14.82
CA THR A 62 -25.35 -6.01 -15.41
C THR A 62 -25.05 -4.51 -15.26
N GLU A 63 -24.37 -4.09 -14.19
CA GLU A 63 -24.00 -2.68 -13.94
C GLU A 63 -22.82 -2.18 -14.81
N ALA A 64 -21.93 -3.08 -15.27
CA ALA A 64 -20.82 -2.72 -16.16
C ALA A 64 -21.23 -2.52 -17.64
N ALA A 65 -22.52 -2.73 -17.97
CA ALA A 65 -23.06 -2.62 -19.32
C ALA A 65 -23.94 -1.38 -19.56
N GLU A 66 -24.08 -0.49 -18.56
CA GLU A 66 -24.78 0.81 -18.68
C GLU A 66 -23.81 1.99 -18.84
#